data_AF-A0A442EYB2-F1
#
_entry.id   AF-A0A442EYB2-F1
#
_cell.length_a   1.000
_cell.length_b   1.000
_cell.length_c   1.000
_cell.angle_alpha   90.00
_cell.angle_beta   90.00
_cell.angle_gamma   90.00
#
_symmetry.space_group_name_H-M   'P 1'
#
loop_
_entity.id
_entity.type
_entity.pdbx_description
1 polymer ?
#
loop_
_entity_poly.entity_id
_entity_poly.type
_entity_poly.pdbx_seq_one_letter_code
_entity_poly.pdbx_strand_id
1 'polypeptide(L)'
;MTTPVSNERDKRIGERDTRIDVLRALALLTIFVDHVPGTVFENWTYKNFGFSDAAEAFVLISGISVALAYGTKFKPGGRLLATLKMWRRAGVLYIAHIVITMVVIALFCAAALFAHRPEMLTMINIEPLMKNTPQVLLGIVTLGHQLGYNNILPVYAALLLAAPAFVLFVSYRPVTALIVSGLLWLVAGIWQIAPPNYPEPGLWFLNPLSWQFLFNIGLAAMLHVKRGGRIPINPWLLGAAGIYVVGAAIWVHSPLWGRITWFNLPVVIGGFDKTFLSLPRLLHILSVSYLMVALPAVSNLFRVRPDNPLAILGKRSLPVFIAGTLLAMAAQVLKLINPGGPAYDTLLIAAGIAMQFALALYLEWLAGLGPSRAKEARGEAPNRPFGAQPVPARAGGY
;
A
#
# COMPACT_ATOMS: atom_id res chain seq x y z
N MET A 1 35.43 18.05 -36.71
CA MET A 1 35.17 16.87 -35.85
C MET A 1 34.24 17.31 -34.73
N THR A 2 32.94 17.28 -34.98
CA THR A 2 31.89 17.66 -34.02
C THR A 2 31.37 16.38 -33.39
N THR A 3 31.67 16.16 -32.12
CA THR A 3 31.11 15.05 -31.34
C THR A 3 29.60 15.29 -31.14
N PRO A 4 28.73 14.32 -31.46
CA PRO A 4 27.31 14.49 -31.20
C PRO A 4 27.06 14.26 -29.70
N VAL A 5 26.67 15.33 -29.00
CA VAL A 5 26.07 15.24 -27.66
C VAL A 5 24.73 14.53 -27.80
N SER A 6 24.74 13.21 -27.68
CA SER A 6 23.53 12.39 -27.75
C SER A 6 23.29 11.65 -26.42
N ASN A 7 22.14 11.96 -25.84
CA ASN A 7 21.32 11.05 -25.01
C ASN A 7 21.65 10.74 -23.54
N GLU A 8 22.05 11.74 -22.74
CA GLU A 8 21.81 11.65 -21.28
C GLU A 8 20.37 11.98 -20.85
N ARG A 9 19.61 12.73 -21.65
CA ARG A 9 18.20 13.06 -21.33
C ARG A 9 17.24 11.92 -21.64
N ASP A 10 17.51 11.12 -22.67
CA ASP A 10 16.69 9.95 -23.04
C ASP A 10 16.85 8.77 -22.10
N LYS A 11 17.97 8.66 -21.36
CA LYS A 11 18.14 7.61 -20.34
C LYS A 11 17.25 7.80 -19.11
N ARG A 12 16.75 9.02 -18.85
CA ARG A 12 15.98 9.34 -17.63
C ARG A 12 14.49 8.96 -17.70
N ILE A 13 14.01 8.49 -18.86
CA ILE A 13 12.58 8.21 -19.09
C ILE A 13 12.18 6.78 -18.65
N GLY A 14 13.14 5.95 -18.19
CA GLY A 14 12.90 4.56 -17.79
C GLY A 14 13.16 4.20 -16.32
N GLU A 15 13.75 5.08 -15.50
CA GLU A 15 14.10 4.74 -14.13
C GLU A 15 12.89 4.76 -13.19
N ARG A 16 12.67 3.64 -12.50
CA ARG A 16 11.65 3.46 -11.48
C ARG A 16 11.89 4.46 -10.34
N ASP A 17 10.84 5.19 -9.95
CA ASP A 17 10.91 6.13 -8.83
C ASP A 17 10.98 5.39 -7.48
N THR A 18 12.19 5.26 -6.93
CA THR A 18 12.46 4.53 -5.68
C THR A 18 11.80 5.16 -4.46
N ARG A 19 11.43 6.45 -4.51
CA ARG A 19 10.74 7.14 -3.40
C ARG A 19 9.43 6.46 -3.04
N ILE A 20 8.67 6.03 -4.06
CA ILE A 20 7.38 5.35 -3.87
C ILE A 20 7.59 3.98 -3.22
N ASP A 21 8.66 3.28 -3.59
CA ASP A 21 8.98 1.99 -2.99
C ASP A 21 9.44 2.16 -1.53
N VAL A 22 10.31 3.12 -1.23
CA VAL A 22 10.74 3.40 0.15
C VAL A 22 9.55 3.81 1.03
N LEU A 23 8.67 4.69 0.56
CA LEU A 23 7.47 5.06 1.32
C LEU A 23 6.54 3.87 1.55
N ARG A 24 6.41 2.98 0.56
CA ARG A 24 5.67 1.72 0.73
C ARG A 24 6.33 0.82 1.77
N ALA A 25 7.66 0.70 1.75
CA ALA A 25 8.42 -0.08 2.73
C ALA A 25 8.21 0.45 4.16
N LEU A 26 8.30 1.77 4.34
CA LEU A 26 8.07 2.40 5.64
C LEU A 26 6.64 2.18 6.13
N ALA A 27 5.64 2.27 5.25
CA ALA A 27 4.25 1.95 5.61
C ALA A 27 4.11 0.49 6.08
N LEU A 28 4.73 -0.47 5.39
CA LEU A 28 4.68 -1.89 5.77
C LEU A 28 5.35 -2.17 7.11
N LEU A 29 6.53 -1.59 7.35
CA LEU A 29 7.24 -1.74 8.63
C LEU A 29 6.46 -1.08 9.77
N THR A 30 5.86 0.08 9.53
CA THR A 30 4.99 0.76 10.51
C THR A 30 3.77 -0.09 10.84
N ILE A 31 3.09 -0.66 9.83
CA ILE A 31 1.97 -1.58 10.02
C ILE A 31 2.38 -2.77 10.88
N PHE A 32 3.53 -3.39 10.59
CA PHE A 32 4.04 -4.51 11.39
C PHE A 32 4.19 -4.14 12.87
N VAL A 33 4.86 -3.02 13.17
CA VAL A 33 5.07 -2.57 14.56
C VAL A 33 3.74 -2.25 15.24
N ASP A 34 2.83 -1.56 14.55
CA ASP A 34 1.50 -1.22 15.07
C ASP A 34 0.59 -2.43 15.28
N HIS A 35 0.93 -3.58 14.67
CA HIS A 35 0.23 -4.85 14.84
C HIS A 35 0.83 -5.72 15.96
N VAL A 36 1.73 -5.18 16.78
CA VAL A 36 2.22 -5.81 18.01
C VAL A 36 1.97 -4.83 19.17
N PRO A 37 0.71 -4.71 19.64
CA PRO A 37 0.32 -3.74 20.66
C PRO A 37 0.99 -4.01 22.01
N GLY A 38 1.05 -2.98 22.84
CA GLY A 38 1.65 -3.04 24.18
C GLY A 38 3.17 -3.05 24.16
N THR A 39 3.81 -2.62 23.05
CA THR A 39 5.26 -2.44 22.95
C THR A 39 5.60 -0.95 22.95
N VAL A 40 6.73 -0.56 23.51
CA VAL A 40 7.16 0.87 23.50
C VAL A 40 7.33 1.41 22.08
N PHE A 41 7.61 0.55 21.11
CA PHE A 41 7.84 0.91 19.71
C PHE A 41 6.59 1.42 19.01
N GLU A 42 5.40 0.96 19.42
CA GLU A 42 4.14 1.43 18.83
C GLU A 42 3.86 2.91 19.13
N ASN A 43 4.55 3.53 20.11
CA ASN A 43 4.44 4.96 20.41
C ASN A 43 5.29 5.83 19.47
N TRP A 44 6.23 5.21 18.74
CA TRP A 44 7.14 5.88 17.81
C TRP A 44 6.76 5.65 16.34
N THR A 45 5.59 5.06 16.09
CA THR A 45 5.04 4.86 14.75
C THR A 45 4.20 6.05 14.30
N TYR A 46 3.96 6.12 12.99
CA TYR A 46 3.27 7.23 12.33
C TYR A 46 1.91 7.58 12.95
N LYS A 47 1.17 6.61 13.52
CA LYS A 47 -0.14 6.84 14.15
C LYS A 47 -0.10 7.82 15.34
N ASN A 48 1.06 8.04 15.95
CA ASN A 48 1.22 8.96 17.09
C ASN A 48 1.62 10.38 16.67
N PHE A 49 1.96 10.60 15.40
CA PHE A 49 2.41 11.90 14.90
C PHE A 49 1.34 12.65 14.10
N GLY A 50 0.08 12.20 14.18
CA GLY A 50 -1.06 12.93 13.63
C GLY A 50 -2.28 12.05 13.37
N PHE A 51 -3.29 12.61 12.70
CA PHE A 51 -4.61 11.98 12.63
C PHE A 51 -4.70 10.76 11.73
N SER A 52 -3.78 10.59 10.78
CA SER A 52 -3.73 9.43 9.88
C SER A 52 -2.59 8.49 10.24
N ASP A 53 -2.69 7.24 9.79
CA ASP A 53 -1.70 6.21 10.01
C ASP A 53 -1.24 5.57 8.69
N ALA A 54 -0.48 4.49 8.79
CA ALA A 54 0.12 3.83 7.65
C ALA A 54 -0.91 3.30 6.62
N ALA A 55 -2.17 3.06 7.04
CA ALA A 55 -3.23 2.64 6.13
C ALA A 55 -3.56 3.73 5.09
N GLU A 56 -3.69 4.99 5.49
CA GLU A 56 -3.94 6.09 4.56
C GLU A 56 -2.80 6.24 3.55
N ALA A 57 -1.55 6.20 4.03
CA ALA A 57 -0.37 6.26 3.17
C ALA A 57 -0.37 5.09 2.17
N PHE A 58 -0.67 3.87 2.63
CA PHE A 58 -0.73 2.68 1.80
C PHE A 58 -1.79 2.77 0.70
N VAL A 59 -2.99 3.26 1.02
CA VAL A 59 -4.10 3.39 0.04
C VAL A 59 -3.81 4.50 -0.97
N LEU A 60 -3.28 5.64 -0.53
CA LEU A 60 -2.87 6.72 -1.44
C LEU A 60 -1.78 6.24 -2.41
N ILE A 61 -0.72 5.61 -1.88
CA ILE A 61 0.38 5.03 -2.69
C ILE A 61 -0.15 3.93 -3.62
N SER A 62 -1.17 3.18 -3.21
CA SER A 62 -1.81 2.17 -4.06
C SER A 62 -2.50 2.78 -5.28
N GLY A 63 -3.22 3.90 -5.11
CA GLY A 63 -3.79 4.67 -6.23
C GLY A 63 -2.72 5.18 -7.19
N ILE A 64 -1.64 5.75 -6.64
CA ILE A 64 -0.46 6.17 -7.40
C ILE A 64 0.15 5.00 -8.19
N SER A 65 0.29 3.84 -7.56
CA SER A 65 0.88 2.64 -8.18
C SER A 65 0.01 2.12 -9.34
N VAL A 66 -1.32 2.18 -9.21
CA VAL A 66 -2.25 1.82 -10.28
C VAL A 66 -2.13 2.80 -11.46
N ALA A 67 -2.02 4.10 -11.20
CA ALA A 67 -1.77 5.10 -12.24
C ALA A 67 -0.48 4.81 -13.02
N LEU A 68 0.61 4.49 -12.30
CA LEU A 68 1.90 4.18 -12.92
C LEU A 68 1.81 2.92 -13.79
N ALA A 69 1.23 1.85 -13.26
CA ALA A 69 1.18 0.54 -13.91
C ALA A 69 0.21 0.49 -15.11
N TYR A 70 -0.96 1.11 -14.99
CA TYR A 70 -2.07 0.94 -15.93
C TYR A 70 -2.47 2.24 -16.65
N GLY A 71 -2.16 3.40 -16.09
CA GLY A 71 -2.69 4.69 -16.54
C GLY A 71 -2.45 5.05 -18.01
N THR A 72 -1.25 4.79 -18.56
CA THR A 72 -0.97 5.05 -19.99
C THR A 72 -1.35 3.89 -20.91
N LYS A 73 -1.58 2.70 -20.33
CA LYS A 73 -1.90 1.47 -21.06
C LYS A 73 -3.42 1.32 -21.26
N PHE A 74 -4.23 2.08 -20.53
CA PHE A 74 -5.68 2.04 -20.57
C PHE A 74 -6.28 2.82 -21.75
N LYS A 75 -5.80 2.54 -22.96
CA LYS A 75 -6.28 3.13 -24.23
C LYS A 75 -7.29 2.20 -24.92
N PRO A 76 -8.14 2.71 -25.85
CA PRO A 76 -8.96 1.86 -26.71
C PRO A 76 -8.13 0.71 -27.32
N GLY A 77 -8.66 -0.52 -27.31
CA GLY A 77 -7.94 -1.74 -27.74
C GLY A 77 -7.11 -2.44 -26.64
N GLY A 78 -6.64 -1.72 -25.60
CA GLY A 78 -5.85 -2.29 -24.50
C GLY A 78 -6.59 -2.48 -23.17
N ARG A 79 -7.83 -1.99 -23.08
CA ARG A 79 -8.61 -1.91 -21.82
C ARG A 79 -8.91 -3.27 -21.21
N LEU A 80 -9.33 -4.24 -22.03
CA LEU A 80 -9.70 -5.56 -21.53
C LEU A 80 -8.48 -6.23 -20.87
N LEU A 81 -7.33 -6.23 -21.54
CA LEU A 81 -6.11 -6.80 -20.98
C LEU A 81 -5.66 -6.09 -19.70
N ALA A 82 -5.75 -4.76 -19.64
CA ALA A 82 -5.44 -4.00 -18.42
C ALA A 82 -6.42 -4.33 -17.28
N THR A 83 -7.71 -4.46 -17.59
CA THR A 83 -8.79 -4.86 -16.65
C THR A 83 -8.52 -6.24 -16.08
N LEU A 84 -8.27 -7.23 -16.94
CA LEU A 84 -7.95 -8.59 -16.52
C LEU A 84 -6.68 -8.65 -15.65
N LYS A 85 -5.67 -7.83 -15.92
CA LYS A 85 -4.48 -7.73 -15.06
C LYS A 85 -4.78 -7.13 -13.69
N MET A 86 -5.66 -6.13 -13.61
CA MET A 86 -6.12 -5.54 -12.34
C MET A 86 -6.95 -6.55 -11.54
N TRP A 87 -7.88 -7.24 -12.18
CA TRP A 87 -8.72 -8.27 -11.55
C TRP A 87 -7.94 -9.50 -11.12
N ARG A 88 -6.98 -9.97 -11.93
CA ARG A 88 -6.03 -11.01 -11.50
C ARG A 88 -5.32 -10.59 -10.21
N ARG A 89 -4.87 -9.34 -10.13
CA ARG A 89 -4.21 -8.81 -8.92
C ARG A 89 -5.18 -8.72 -7.73
N ALA A 90 -6.42 -8.30 -7.94
CA ALA A 90 -7.47 -8.34 -6.92
C ALA A 90 -7.71 -9.77 -6.40
N GLY A 91 -7.77 -10.76 -7.30
CA GLY A 91 -7.89 -12.18 -6.95
C GLY A 91 -6.70 -12.70 -6.14
N VAL A 92 -5.47 -12.29 -6.48
CA VAL A 92 -4.27 -12.63 -5.68
C VAL A 92 -4.38 -12.04 -4.26
N LEU A 93 -4.86 -10.81 -4.11
CA LEU A 93 -5.06 -10.20 -2.78
C LEU A 93 -6.15 -10.92 -1.98
N TYR A 94 -7.25 -11.29 -2.64
CA TYR A 94 -8.33 -12.06 -2.04
C TYR A 94 -7.81 -13.41 -1.52
N ILE A 95 -7.13 -14.19 -2.36
CA ILE A 95 -6.55 -15.49 -1.96
C ILE A 95 -5.53 -15.30 -0.83
N ALA A 96 -4.65 -14.30 -0.93
CA ALA A 96 -3.69 -14.00 0.13
C ALA A 96 -4.38 -13.70 1.46
N HIS A 97 -5.47 -12.93 1.45
CA HIS A 97 -6.26 -12.64 2.64
C HIS A 97 -6.88 -13.90 3.24
N ILE A 98 -7.49 -14.77 2.42
CA ILE A 98 -8.06 -16.03 2.89
C ILE A 98 -6.98 -16.91 3.53
N VAL A 99 -5.83 -17.07 2.87
CA VAL A 99 -4.72 -17.88 3.39
C VAL A 99 -4.18 -17.31 4.70
N ILE A 100 -3.93 -16.00 4.78
CA ILE A 100 -3.50 -15.36 6.04
C ILE A 100 -4.53 -15.62 7.13
N THR A 101 -5.82 -15.40 6.85
CA THR A 101 -6.90 -15.57 7.83
C THR A 101 -6.91 -16.99 8.38
N MET A 102 -6.77 -18.01 7.54
CA MET A 102 -6.69 -19.41 7.98
C MET A 102 -5.44 -19.69 8.83
N VAL A 103 -4.28 -19.16 8.43
CA VAL A 103 -3.04 -19.33 9.21
C VAL A 103 -3.13 -18.64 10.56
N VAL A 104 -3.72 -17.45 10.63
CA VAL A 104 -3.92 -16.71 11.89
C VAL A 104 -4.89 -17.44 12.81
N ILE A 105 -6.02 -17.96 12.30
CA ILE A 105 -6.93 -18.80 13.08
C ILE A 105 -6.18 -20.02 13.62
N ALA A 106 -5.44 -20.73 12.76
CA ALA A 106 -4.68 -21.90 13.16
C ALA A 106 -3.64 -21.57 14.26
N LEU A 107 -2.96 -20.44 14.15
CA LEU A 107 -1.99 -19.96 15.12
C LEU A 107 -2.62 -19.69 16.50
N PHE A 108 -3.75 -18.98 16.55
CA PHE A 108 -4.45 -18.68 17.81
C PHE A 108 -5.10 -19.93 18.42
N CYS A 109 -5.67 -20.82 17.59
CA CYS A 109 -6.16 -22.12 18.05
C CYS A 109 -5.03 -23.00 18.61
N ALA A 110 -3.87 -23.03 17.94
CA ALA A 110 -2.69 -23.76 18.43
C ALA A 110 -2.21 -23.22 19.78
N ALA A 111 -2.19 -21.89 19.96
CA ALA A 111 -1.86 -21.29 21.25
C ALA A 111 -2.89 -21.65 22.33
N ALA A 112 -4.19 -21.65 21.99
CA ALA A 112 -5.24 -22.05 22.93
C ALA A 112 -5.09 -23.50 23.40
N LEU A 113 -4.81 -24.42 22.47
CA LEU A 113 -4.73 -25.86 22.74
C LEU A 113 -3.40 -26.28 23.38
N PHE A 114 -2.27 -25.86 22.80
CA PHE A 114 -0.94 -26.35 23.19
C PHE A 114 -0.26 -25.50 24.27
N ALA A 115 -0.58 -24.21 24.35
CA ALA A 115 -0.07 -23.33 25.40
C ALA A 115 -1.08 -23.12 26.54
N HIS A 116 -2.21 -23.85 26.52
CA HIS A 116 -3.29 -23.78 27.52
C HIS A 116 -3.80 -22.35 27.77
N ARG A 117 -3.93 -21.54 26.70
CA ARG A 117 -4.42 -20.15 26.75
C ARG A 117 -5.79 -20.01 26.07
N PRO A 118 -6.90 -20.50 26.67
CA PRO A 118 -8.23 -20.45 26.05
C PRO A 118 -8.70 -19.04 25.72
N GLU A 119 -8.18 -18.01 26.40
CA GLU A 119 -8.46 -16.61 26.12
C GLU A 119 -8.13 -16.20 24.68
N MET A 120 -7.17 -16.89 24.02
CA MET A 120 -6.82 -16.67 22.61
C MET A 120 -8.00 -16.80 21.65
N LEU A 121 -8.97 -17.66 21.98
CA LEU A 121 -10.16 -17.89 21.15
C LEU A 121 -11.15 -16.71 21.19
N THR A 122 -10.95 -15.76 22.09
CA THR A 122 -11.78 -14.54 22.20
C THR A 122 -11.13 -13.30 21.58
N MET A 123 -9.88 -13.42 21.15
CA MET A 123 -9.11 -12.29 20.63
C MET A 123 -9.33 -12.11 19.13
N ILE A 124 -8.99 -10.91 18.64
CA ILE A 124 -8.92 -10.56 17.21
C ILE A 124 -10.15 -10.97 16.38
N ASN A 125 -11.33 -11.02 17.00
CA ASN A 125 -12.59 -11.43 16.38
C ASN A 125 -12.64 -12.92 15.95
N ILE A 126 -11.95 -13.82 16.68
CA ILE A 126 -12.05 -15.28 16.50
C ILE A 126 -13.28 -15.86 17.20
N GLU A 127 -13.74 -15.25 18.29
CA GLU A 127 -14.83 -15.79 19.13
C GLU A 127 -16.07 -16.21 18.35
N PRO A 128 -16.56 -15.43 17.37
CA PRO A 128 -17.74 -15.81 16.60
C PRO A 128 -17.56 -17.12 15.84
N LEU A 129 -16.33 -17.47 15.44
CA LEU A 129 -16.05 -18.75 14.76
C LEU A 129 -16.33 -19.95 15.66
N MET A 130 -16.14 -19.80 16.98
CA MET A 130 -16.39 -20.86 17.96
C MET A 130 -17.89 -21.00 18.26
N LYS A 131 -18.66 -19.92 18.11
CA LYS A 131 -20.10 -19.86 18.41
C LYS A 131 -20.98 -20.18 17.19
N ASN A 132 -20.62 -19.65 16.02
CA ASN A 132 -21.42 -19.61 14.80
C ASN A 132 -20.58 -20.02 13.57
N THR A 133 -19.92 -21.19 13.63
CA THR A 133 -18.92 -21.61 12.64
C THR A 133 -19.40 -21.54 11.18
N PRO A 134 -20.58 -22.08 10.79
CA PRO A 134 -21.01 -22.04 9.39
C PRO A 134 -21.17 -20.61 8.85
N GLN A 135 -21.76 -19.72 9.64
CA GLN A 135 -22.00 -18.33 9.27
C GLN A 135 -20.70 -17.56 9.16
N VAL A 136 -19.75 -17.78 10.07
CA VAL A 136 -18.45 -17.13 10.04
C VAL A 136 -17.60 -17.63 8.87
N LEU A 137 -17.63 -18.92 8.55
CA LEU A 137 -16.93 -19.43 7.36
C LEU A 137 -17.46 -18.79 6.08
N LEU A 138 -18.78 -18.61 5.96
CA LEU A 138 -19.38 -17.86 4.86
C LEU A 138 -18.93 -16.38 4.90
N GLY A 139 -18.94 -15.76 6.08
CA GLY A 139 -18.46 -14.39 6.30
C GLY A 139 -17.01 -14.21 5.85
N ILE A 140 -16.10 -15.13 6.19
CA ILE A 140 -14.69 -15.05 5.79
C ILE A 140 -14.54 -15.12 4.27
N VAL A 141 -15.20 -16.09 3.61
CA VAL A 141 -15.14 -16.26 2.16
C VAL A 141 -15.75 -15.06 1.41
N THR A 142 -16.81 -14.47 1.96
CA THR A 142 -17.44 -13.28 1.38
C THR A 142 -16.81 -11.96 1.82
N LEU A 143 -15.72 -12.02 2.61
CA LEU A 143 -15.04 -10.88 3.24
C LEU A 143 -15.91 -10.08 4.24
N GLY A 144 -17.10 -10.60 4.60
CA GLY A 144 -17.98 -10.05 5.62
C GLY A 144 -17.40 -10.17 7.03
N HIS A 145 -16.76 -11.29 7.35
CA HIS A 145 -16.10 -11.51 8.65
C HIS A 145 -14.60 -11.37 8.50
N GLN A 146 -14.05 -10.29 9.03
CA GLN A 146 -12.62 -10.00 8.98
C GLN A 146 -12.04 -10.07 10.39
N LEU A 147 -10.92 -10.76 10.54
CA LEU A 147 -10.17 -10.74 11.79
C LEU A 147 -9.58 -9.36 12.04
N GLY A 148 -9.42 -9.01 13.31
CA GLY A 148 -8.68 -7.82 13.71
C GLY A 148 -7.29 -7.82 13.05
N TYR A 149 -6.79 -6.62 12.70
CA TYR A 149 -5.48 -6.43 12.07
C TYR A 149 -5.36 -6.96 10.61
N ASN A 150 -6.40 -7.57 10.03
CA ASN A 150 -6.37 -8.14 8.67
C ASN A 150 -7.25 -7.39 7.66
N ASN A 151 -7.70 -6.19 7.98
CA ASN A 151 -8.75 -5.47 7.22
C ASN A 151 -8.25 -4.72 5.97
N ILE A 152 -6.94 -4.46 5.83
CA ILE A 152 -6.41 -3.65 4.72
C ILE A 152 -6.39 -4.39 3.37
N LEU A 153 -6.25 -5.73 3.38
CA LEU A 153 -6.28 -6.53 2.15
C LEU A 153 -7.68 -6.60 1.51
N PRO A 154 -8.77 -6.85 2.27
CA PRO A 154 -10.14 -6.81 1.73
C PRO A 154 -10.47 -5.48 1.04
N VAL A 155 -10.21 -4.34 1.70
CA VAL A 155 -10.46 -3.03 1.09
C VAL A 155 -9.60 -2.84 -0.15
N TYR A 156 -8.33 -3.27 -0.14
CA TYR A 156 -7.47 -3.13 -1.31
C TYR A 156 -7.92 -4.00 -2.49
N ALA A 157 -8.37 -5.23 -2.22
CA ALA A 157 -8.95 -6.10 -3.23
C ALA A 157 -10.20 -5.47 -3.86
N ALA A 158 -11.10 -4.91 -3.05
CA ALA A 158 -12.29 -4.20 -3.52
C ALA A 158 -11.93 -2.97 -4.38
N LEU A 159 -10.94 -2.17 -3.95
CA LEU A 159 -10.47 -1.01 -4.71
C LEU A 159 -9.84 -1.41 -6.05
N LEU A 160 -9.09 -2.53 -6.10
CA LEU A 160 -8.54 -3.05 -7.37
C LEU A 160 -9.60 -3.66 -8.29
N LEU A 161 -10.65 -4.24 -7.72
CA LEU A 161 -11.79 -4.72 -8.49
C LEU A 161 -12.50 -3.56 -9.20
N ALA A 162 -12.67 -2.43 -8.49
CA ALA A 162 -13.25 -1.19 -9.02
C ALA A 162 -12.26 -0.32 -9.83
N ALA A 163 -10.95 -0.56 -9.73
CA ALA A 163 -9.91 0.23 -10.39
C ALA A 163 -10.08 0.41 -11.91
N PRO A 164 -10.58 -0.55 -12.71
CA PRO A 164 -10.81 -0.32 -14.13
C PRO A 164 -11.79 0.84 -14.39
N ALA A 165 -12.86 0.95 -13.60
CA ALA A 165 -13.81 2.05 -13.69
C ALA A 165 -13.15 3.37 -13.27
N PHE A 166 -12.41 3.36 -12.16
CA PHE A 166 -11.66 4.52 -11.68
C PHE A 166 -10.66 5.03 -12.72
N VAL A 167 -9.83 4.14 -13.27
CA VAL A 167 -8.85 4.49 -14.31
C VAL A 167 -9.55 5.05 -15.55
N LEU A 168 -10.69 4.47 -15.95
CA LEU A 168 -11.50 4.99 -17.06
C LEU A 168 -11.95 6.43 -16.78
N PHE A 169 -12.72 6.65 -15.72
CA PHE A 169 -13.32 7.96 -15.43
C PHE A 169 -12.28 9.03 -15.13
N VAL A 170 -11.27 8.73 -14.30
CA VAL A 170 -10.20 9.67 -13.96
C VAL A 170 -9.35 10.00 -15.20
N SER A 171 -9.16 9.05 -16.12
CA SER A 171 -8.42 9.34 -17.36
C SER A 171 -9.17 10.30 -18.28
N TYR A 172 -10.49 10.26 -18.32
CA TYR A 172 -11.31 11.08 -19.21
C TYR A 172 -11.70 12.43 -18.62
N ARG A 173 -12.22 12.43 -17.38
CA ARG A 173 -12.78 13.60 -16.69
C ARG A 173 -12.29 13.58 -15.24
N PRO A 174 -11.00 13.90 -14.97
CA PRO A 174 -10.41 13.75 -13.64
C PRO A 174 -11.15 14.55 -12.56
N VAL A 175 -11.53 15.79 -12.84
CA VAL A 175 -12.26 16.65 -11.90
C VAL A 175 -13.63 16.07 -11.59
N THR A 176 -14.42 15.71 -12.61
CA THR A 176 -15.75 15.11 -12.41
C THR A 176 -15.65 13.78 -11.66
N ALA A 177 -14.67 12.94 -11.99
CA ALA A 177 -14.45 11.66 -11.31
C ALA A 177 -14.12 11.87 -9.82
N LEU A 178 -13.28 12.85 -9.48
CA LEU A 178 -12.97 13.20 -8.10
C LEU A 178 -14.16 13.80 -7.36
N ILE A 179 -14.99 14.63 -8.01
CA ILE A 179 -16.23 15.15 -7.41
C ILE A 179 -17.19 14.01 -7.09
N VAL A 180 -17.46 13.12 -8.03
CA VAL A 180 -18.33 11.94 -7.81
C VAL A 180 -17.78 11.05 -6.70
N SER A 181 -16.46 10.79 -6.71
CA SER A 181 -15.77 10.01 -5.69
C SER A 181 -15.85 10.66 -4.32
N GLY A 182 -15.70 11.99 -4.22
CA GLY A 182 -15.84 12.75 -2.98
C GLY A 182 -17.27 12.80 -2.46
N LEU A 183 -18.26 12.94 -3.36
CA LEU A 183 -19.68 12.86 -3.00
C LEU A 183 -20.03 11.47 -2.46
N LEU A 184 -19.55 10.39 -3.10
CA LEU A 184 -19.75 9.03 -2.61
C LEU A 184 -19.13 8.84 -1.22
N TRP A 185 -17.92 9.35 -0.99
CA TRP A 185 -17.28 9.33 0.34
C TRP A 185 -18.11 10.08 1.37
N LEU A 186 -18.57 11.29 1.05
CA LEU A 186 -19.36 12.12 1.97
C LEU A 186 -20.72 11.50 2.28
N VAL A 187 -21.43 10.99 1.26
CA VAL A 187 -22.71 10.28 1.42
C VAL A 187 -22.51 9.03 2.27
N ALA A 188 -21.53 8.19 1.93
CA ALA A 188 -21.25 6.98 2.70
C ALA A 188 -20.92 7.30 4.17
N GLY A 189 -20.19 8.39 4.42
CA GLY A 189 -19.85 8.83 5.77
C GLY A 189 -21.01 9.45 6.55
N ILE A 190 -21.88 10.24 5.92
CA ILE A 190 -23.03 10.87 6.59
C ILE A 190 -24.06 9.80 6.98
N TRP A 191 -24.40 8.91 6.05
CA TRP A 191 -25.42 7.88 6.25
C TRP A 191 -24.85 6.54 6.71
N GLN A 192 -23.57 6.49 7.06
CA GLN A 192 -22.87 5.31 7.57
C GLN A 192 -23.05 4.06 6.66
N ILE A 193 -22.98 4.27 5.35
CA ILE A 193 -23.18 3.22 4.34
C ILE A 193 -21.86 2.50 4.10
N ALA A 194 -21.80 1.22 4.42
CA ALA A 194 -20.66 0.35 4.14
C ALA A 194 -21.13 -1.10 3.99
N PRO A 195 -20.29 -2.00 3.44
CA PRO A 195 -20.58 -3.43 3.49
C PRO A 195 -20.71 -3.94 4.94
N PRO A 196 -21.62 -4.88 5.21
CA PRO A 196 -21.88 -5.37 6.57
C PRO A 196 -20.75 -6.28 7.08
N ASN A 197 -20.54 -6.29 8.40
CA ASN A 197 -19.59 -7.17 9.10
C ASN A 197 -20.16 -8.58 9.36
N TYR A 198 -20.77 -9.21 8.35
CA TYR A 198 -21.53 -10.46 8.54
C TYR A 198 -20.63 -11.61 9.03
N PRO A 199 -21.05 -12.42 10.04
CA PRO A 199 -22.37 -12.44 10.67
C PRO A 199 -22.54 -11.52 11.89
N GLU A 200 -21.47 -10.87 12.31
CA GLU A 200 -21.51 -9.94 13.43
C GLU A 200 -22.25 -8.64 13.07
N PRO A 201 -22.78 -7.91 14.06
CA PRO A 201 -23.32 -6.58 13.81
C PRO A 201 -22.22 -5.60 13.38
N GLY A 202 -22.62 -4.53 12.71
CA GLY A 202 -21.72 -3.46 12.29
C GLY A 202 -21.28 -3.58 10.82
N LEU A 203 -20.18 -2.90 10.52
CA LEU A 203 -19.74 -2.61 9.17
C LEU A 203 -18.27 -3.00 8.99
N TRP A 204 -17.84 -3.13 7.74
CA TRP A 204 -16.43 -3.30 7.41
C TRP A 204 -15.58 -2.21 8.07
N PHE A 205 -14.54 -2.61 8.80
CA PHE A 205 -13.66 -1.68 9.50
C PHE A 205 -13.01 -0.64 8.57
N LEU A 206 -12.70 -1.00 7.32
CA LEU A 206 -12.26 -0.08 6.28
C LEU A 206 -13.29 -0.08 5.14
N ASN A 207 -14.10 0.97 5.08
CA ASN A 207 -15.20 1.05 4.12
C ASN A 207 -14.69 1.37 2.70
N PRO A 208 -14.83 0.46 1.71
CA PRO A 208 -14.37 0.70 0.35
C PRO A 208 -15.06 1.90 -0.33
N LEU A 209 -16.29 2.25 0.05
CA LEU A 209 -17.02 3.41 -0.49
C LEU A 209 -16.41 4.75 -0.07
N SER A 210 -15.79 4.77 1.12
CA SER A 210 -15.10 5.94 1.66
C SER A 210 -13.64 5.99 1.20
N TRP A 211 -12.93 4.88 1.36
CA TRP A 211 -11.50 4.77 1.09
C TRP A 211 -11.15 4.86 -0.41
N GLN A 212 -12.12 4.61 -1.31
CA GLN A 212 -11.93 4.82 -2.75
C GLN A 212 -11.62 6.29 -3.09
N PHE A 213 -12.02 7.26 -2.27
CA PHE A 213 -11.73 8.65 -2.54
C PHE A 213 -10.24 8.97 -2.43
N LEU A 214 -9.59 8.55 -1.35
CA LEU A 214 -8.15 8.70 -1.20
C LEU A 214 -7.35 7.95 -2.27
N PHE A 215 -7.81 6.75 -2.63
CA PHE A 215 -7.25 5.99 -3.74
C PHE A 215 -7.36 6.77 -5.06
N ASN A 216 -8.51 7.37 -5.35
CA ASN A 216 -8.76 8.13 -6.57
C ASN A 216 -7.99 9.45 -6.61
N ILE A 217 -7.77 10.12 -5.48
CA ILE A 217 -6.86 11.27 -5.39
C ILE A 217 -5.46 10.85 -5.81
N GLY A 218 -4.91 9.75 -5.25
CA GLY A 218 -3.59 9.26 -5.62
C GLY A 218 -3.48 8.87 -7.10
N LEU A 219 -4.52 8.21 -7.62
CA LEU A 219 -4.64 7.84 -9.04
C LEU A 219 -4.63 9.09 -9.95
N ALA A 220 -5.47 10.08 -9.64
CA ALA A 220 -5.62 11.31 -10.41
C ALA A 220 -4.35 12.16 -10.38
N ALA A 221 -3.75 12.35 -9.20
CA ALA A 221 -2.53 13.11 -9.02
C ALA A 221 -1.39 12.54 -9.87
N MET A 222 -1.19 11.23 -9.84
CA MET A 222 -0.14 10.58 -10.61
C MET A 222 -0.43 10.55 -12.11
N LEU A 223 -1.70 10.39 -12.53
CA LEU A 223 -2.08 10.52 -13.94
C LEU A 223 -1.83 11.92 -14.48
N HIS A 224 -2.13 12.96 -13.69
CA HIS A 224 -1.85 14.36 -14.03
C HIS A 224 -0.34 14.59 -14.22
N VAL A 225 0.48 14.15 -13.26
CA VAL A 225 1.95 14.25 -13.35
C VAL A 225 2.48 13.51 -14.57
N LYS A 226 1.99 12.30 -14.84
CA LYS A 226 2.40 11.49 -15.99
C LYS A 226 2.03 12.09 -17.35
N ARG A 227 1.03 12.98 -17.38
CA ARG A 227 0.63 13.74 -18.58
C ARG A 227 1.45 15.03 -18.77
N GLY A 228 2.49 15.24 -17.96
CA GLY A 228 3.33 16.45 -17.99
C GLY A 228 2.83 17.56 -17.07
N GLY A 229 1.73 17.34 -16.35
CA GLY A 229 1.25 18.26 -15.32
C GLY A 229 2.21 18.33 -14.13
N ARG A 230 2.11 19.40 -13.36
CA ARG A 230 2.80 19.55 -12.07
C ARG A 230 1.75 19.84 -11.00
N ILE A 231 2.03 19.39 -9.78
CA ILE A 231 1.23 19.79 -8.61
C ILE A 231 1.69 21.21 -8.26
N PRO A 232 0.80 22.22 -8.31
CA PRO A 232 1.19 23.60 -8.03
C PRO A 232 1.61 23.74 -6.57
N ILE A 233 2.72 24.42 -6.34
CA ILE A 233 3.21 24.72 -4.99
C ILE A 233 2.79 26.15 -4.65
N ASN A 234 1.84 26.29 -3.73
CA ASN A 234 1.40 27.56 -3.17
C ASN A 234 1.97 27.72 -1.75
N PRO A 235 2.64 28.84 -1.41
CA PRO A 235 3.22 29.06 -0.08
C PRO A 235 2.19 29.10 1.04
N TRP A 236 0.97 29.61 0.79
CA TRP A 236 -0.11 29.60 1.77
C TRP A 236 -0.59 28.18 2.06
N LEU A 237 -0.72 27.36 1.01
CA LEU A 237 -1.09 25.95 1.15
C LEU A 237 0.02 25.16 1.84
N LEU A 238 1.29 25.50 1.58
CA LEU A 238 2.45 24.91 2.26
C LEU A 238 2.43 25.23 3.76
N GLY A 239 2.22 26.50 4.12
CA GLY A 239 2.08 26.93 5.51
C GLY A 239 0.89 26.27 6.20
N ALA A 240 -0.27 26.23 5.55
CA ALA A 240 -1.47 25.58 6.07
C ALA A 240 -1.27 24.07 6.28
N ALA A 241 -0.66 23.36 5.32
CA ALA A 241 -0.35 21.95 5.45
C ALA A 241 0.65 21.70 6.59
N GLY A 242 1.68 22.55 6.72
CA GLY A 242 2.66 22.47 7.80
C GLY A 242 2.04 22.67 9.18
N ILE A 243 1.23 23.73 9.34
CA ILE A 243 0.49 24.02 10.56
C ILE A 243 -0.46 22.87 10.90
N TYR A 244 -1.16 22.33 9.91
CA TYR A 244 -2.10 21.23 10.13
C TYR A 244 -1.40 19.95 10.60
N VAL A 245 -0.26 19.60 10.00
CA VAL A 245 0.53 18.42 10.41
C VAL A 245 1.11 18.60 11.81
N VAL A 246 1.73 19.75 12.11
CA VAL A 246 2.28 20.03 13.45
C VAL A 246 1.16 20.09 14.50
N GLY A 247 0.04 20.74 14.16
CA GLY A 247 -1.15 20.81 15.01
C GLY A 247 -1.74 19.43 15.29
N ALA A 248 -1.82 18.55 14.29
CA ALA A 248 -2.29 17.18 14.46
C ALA A 248 -1.36 16.37 15.38
N ALA A 249 -0.04 16.52 15.23
CA ALA A 249 0.94 15.85 16.10
C ALA A 249 0.78 16.28 17.57
N ILE A 250 0.57 17.57 17.83
CA ILE A 250 0.30 18.07 19.19
C ILE A 250 -1.06 17.57 19.69
N TRP A 251 -2.09 17.60 18.84
CA TRP A 251 -3.45 17.25 19.21
C TRP A 251 -3.61 15.79 19.63
N VAL A 252 -2.94 14.85 18.94
CA VAL A 252 -3.00 13.41 19.27
C VAL A 252 -2.52 13.12 20.70
N HIS A 253 -1.66 13.97 21.26
CA HIS A 253 -1.18 13.86 22.64
C HIS A 253 -1.99 14.70 23.65
N SER A 254 -3.09 15.32 23.22
CA SER A 254 -3.96 16.13 24.08
C SER A 254 -5.17 15.32 24.59
N PRO A 255 -5.83 15.76 25.68
CA PRO A 255 -7.11 15.17 26.14
C PRO A 255 -8.27 15.28 25.14
N LEU A 256 -8.07 15.96 24.01
CA LEU A 256 -9.03 16.11 22.93
C LEU A 256 -8.93 14.97 21.91
N TRP A 257 -7.90 14.13 21.97
CA TRP A 257 -7.79 12.96 21.10
C TRP A 257 -8.84 11.89 21.44
N GLY A 258 -9.35 11.20 20.41
CA GLY A 258 -10.32 10.11 20.59
C GLY A 258 -11.78 10.53 20.77
N ARG A 259 -12.12 11.82 20.65
CA ARG A 259 -13.51 12.26 20.61
C ARG A 259 -14.22 11.73 19.35
N ILE A 260 -15.42 11.15 19.54
CA ILE A 260 -16.22 10.53 18.46
C ILE A 260 -16.59 11.56 17.40
N THR A 261 -17.08 12.73 17.82
CA THR A 261 -17.34 13.86 16.95
C THR A 261 -17.29 15.17 17.71
N TRP A 262 -16.94 16.24 17.02
CA TRP A 262 -16.98 17.61 17.49
C TRP A 262 -18.22 18.33 16.96
N PHE A 263 -18.80 19.20 17.79
CA PHE A 263 -19.92 20.09 17.43
C PHE A 263 -21.18 19.37 16.91
N ASN A 264 -21.41 18.11 17.31
CA ASN A 264 -22.51 17.27 16.81
C ASN A 264 -22.53 17.12 15.27
N LEU A 265 -21.39 17.31 14.62
CA LEU A 265 -21.26 17.07 13.19
C LEU A 265 -21.30 15.56 12.90
N PRO A 266 -21.66 15.15 11.67
CA PRO A 266 -21.50 13.77 11.24
C PRO A 266 -20.07 13.28 11.50
N VAL A 267 -19.92 12.02 11.91
CA VAL A 267 -18.62 11.42 12.30
C VAL A 267 -17.56 11.56 11.19
N VAL A 268 -17.98 11.49 9.92
CA VAL A 268 -17.08 11.70 8.77
C VAL A 268 -16.51 13.12 8.68
N ILE A 269 -17.14 14.12 9.28
CA ILE A 269 -16.70 15.53 9.23
C ILE A 269 -16.02 15.92 10.54
N GLY A 270 -16.70 15.69 11.66
CA GLY A 270 -16.28 16.17 12.98
C GLY A 270 -15.51 15.16 13.81
N GLY A 271 -15.30 13.93 13.34
CA GLY A 271 -14.65 12.86 14.11
C GLY A 271 -13.25 12.50 13.62
N PHE A 272 -12.66 11.49 14.25
CA PHE A 272 -11.40 10.86 13.84
C PHE A 272 -11.61 9.41 13.40
N ASP A 273 -12.81 9.10 12.93
CA ASP A 273 -13.19 7.76 12.51
C ASP A 273 -12.37 7.26 11.32
N LYS A 274 -11.95 6.00 11.43
CA LYS A 274 -11.15 5.31 10.43
C LYS A 274 -12.03 4.60 9.40
N THR A 275 -13.20 4.12 9.80
CA THR A 275 -14.10 3.37 8.93
C THR A 275 -14.52 4.16 7.71
N PHE A 276 -14.94 5.41 7.91
CA PHE A 276 -15.41 6.32 6.88
C PHE A 276 -14.34 7.29 6.39
N LEU A 277 -13.07 7.09 6.77
CA LEU A 277 -11.97 7.99 6.43
C LEU A 277 -12.36 9.46 6.72
N SER A 278 -12.56 9.75 8.00
CA SER A 278 -13.03 11.08 8.41
C SER A 278 -12.15 12.21 7.86
N LEU A 279 -12.76 13.37 7.65
CA LEU A 279 -12.17 14.55 7.04
C LEU A 279 -10.87 14.96 7.74
N PRO A 280 -10.75 14.97 9.08
CA PRO A 280 -9.48 15.31 9.73
C PRO A 280 -8.33 14.38 9.33
N ARG A 281 -8.61 13.07 9.21
CA ARG A 281 -7.63 12.07 8.78
C ARG A 281 -7.28 12.22 7.31
N LEU A 282 -8.29 12.45 6.46
CA LEU A 282 -8.11 12.71 5.03
C LEU A 282 -7.25 13.95 4.78
N LEU A 283 -7.56 15.07 5.43
CA LEU A 283 -6.77 16.31 5.33
C LEU A 283 -5.36 16.11 5.85
N HIS A 284 -5.17 15.27 6.87
CA HIS A 284 -3.85 15.00 7.44
C HIS A 284 -2.95 14.27 6.45
N ILE A 285 -3.40 13.14 5.90
CA ILE A 285 -2.60 12.41 4.91
C ILE A 285 -2.33 13.24 3.65
N LEU A 286 -3.30 14.04 3.21
CA LEU A 286 -3.14 14.94 2.07
C LEU A 286 -2.13 16.05 2.35
N SER A 287 -2.13 16.62 3.56
CA SER A 287 -1.17 17.62 3.99
C SER A 287 0.25 17.05 4.02
N VAL A 288 0.43 15.87 4.65
CA VAL A 288 1.72 15.16 4.66
C VAL A 288 2.20 14.89 3.24
N SER A 289 1.32 14.38 2.38
CA SER A 289 1.65 14.07 0.98
C SER A 289 1.98 15.32 0.16
N TYR A 290 1.31 16.43 0.41
CA TYR A 290 1.59 17.71 -0.23
C TYR A 290 2.95 18.26 0.22
N LEU A 291 3.27 18.23 1.52
CA LEU A 291 4.59 18.62 2.04
C LEU A 291 5.71 17.78 1.41
N MET A 292 5.49 16.46 1.28
CA MET A 292 6.41 15.54 0.62
C MET A 292 6.68 15.90 -0.84
N VAL A 293 5.68 16.39 -1.57
CA VAL A 293 5.84 16.84 -2.97
C VAL A 293 6.44 18.24 -3.05
N ALA A 294 6.03 19.14 -2.17
CA ALA A 294 6.39 20.55 -2.20
C ALA A 294 7.79 20.84 -1.65
N LEU A 295 8.35 19.96 -0.82
CA LEU A 295 9.67 20.09 -0.23
C LEU A 295 10.64 19.06 -0.83
N PRO A 296 11.42 19.42 -1.89
CA PRO A 296 12.34 18.49 -2.53
C PRO A 296 13.34 17.86 -1.56
N ALA A 297 13.81 18.62 -0.56
CA ALA A 297 14.71 18.13 0.49
C ALA A 297 14.14 16.91 1.22
N VAL A 298 12.85 16.95 1.57
CA VAL A 298 12.14 15.83 2.21
C VAL A 298 11.98 14.68 1.21
N SER A 299 11.53 14.97 -0.01
CA SER A 299 11.33 13.93 -1.03
C SER A 299 12.63 13.20 -1.40
N ASN A 300 13.76 13.90 -1.39
CA ASN A 300 15.07 13.39 -1.75
C ASN A 300 15.66 12.47 -0.68
N LEU A 301 15.24 12.60 0.58
CA LEU A 301 15.61 11.67 1.65
C LEU A 301 15.19 10.22 1.33
N PHE A 302 14.07 10.06 0.64
CA PHE A 302 13.54 8.75 0.24
C PHE A 302 14.03 8.29 -1.13
N ARG A 303 14.82 9.11 -1.82
CA ARG A 303 15.42 8.75 -3.11
C ARG A 303 16.72 8.01 -2.85
N VAL A 304 16.63 6.69 -2.87
CA VAL A 304 17.76 5.77 -2.71
C VAL A 304 18.03 5.02 -4.02
N ARG A 305 19.18 4.34 -4.09
CA ARG A 305 19.51 3.46 -5.21
C ARG A 305 18.52 2.27 -5.29
N PRO A 306 18.22 1.71 -6.47
CA PRO A 306 17.28 0.60 -6.63
C PRO A 306 17.65 -0.69 -5.87
N ASP A 307 18.93 -0.89 -5.57
CA ASP A 307 19.50 -2.00 -4.80
C ASP A 307 19.47 -1.76 -3.28
N ASN A 308 19.01 -0.60 -2.82
CA ASN A 308 18.84 -0.32 -1.40
C ASN A 308 17.78 -1.27 -0.79
N PRO A 309 18.03 -1.87 0.39
CA PRO A 309 17.10 -2.80 1.04
C PRO A 309 15.67 -2.25 1.22
N LEU A 310 15.51 -0.96 1.51
CA LEU A 310 14.18 -0.34 1.63
C LEU A 310 13.46 -0.26 0.28
N ALA A 311 14.17 0.08 -0.80
CA ALA A 311 13.58 0.07 -2.14
C ALA A 311 13.18 -1.36 -2.57
N ILE A 312 14.00 -2.36 -2.25
CA ILE A 312 13.72 -3.77 -2.53
C ILE A 312 12.49 -4.26 -1.73
N LEU A 313 12.44 -3.97 -0.43
CA LEU A 313 11.31 -4.31 0.45
C LEU A 313 10.01 -3.70 -0.09
N GLY A 314 10.03 -2.41 -0.43
CA GLY A 314 8.89 -1.72 -1.01
C GLY A 314 8.44 -2.27 -2.37
N LYS A 315 9.40 -2.67 -3.20
CA LYS A 315 9.13 -3.34 -4.48
C LYS A 315 8.44 -4.69 -4.30
N ARG A 316 8.74 -5.42 -3.23
CA ARG A 316 8.16 -6.72 -2.86
C ARG A 316 7.03 -6.62 -1.82
N SER A 317 6.29 -5.53 -1.86
CA SER A 317 5.30 -5.19 -0.84
C SER A 317 4.27 -6.25 -0.47
N LEU A 318 3.70 -6.99 -1.42
CA LEU A 318 2.66 -7.97 -1.08
C LEU A 318 3.22 -9.17 -0.27
N PRO A 319 4.26 -9.90 -0.73
CA PRO A 319 4.90 -10.92 0.10
C PRO A 319 5.37 -10.42 1.47
N VAL A 320 5.95 -9.22 1.51
CA VAL A 320 6.42 -8.62 2.77
C VAL A 320 5.25 -8.28 3.69
N PHE A 321 4.15 -7.74 3.16
CA PHE A 321 2.93 -7.49 3.92
C PHE A 321 2.38 -8.78 4.52
N ILE A 322 2.30 -9.86 3.72
CA ILE A 322 1.81 -11.17 4.17
C ILE A 322 2.67 -11.68 5.32
N ALA A 323 4.00 -11.70 5.14
CA ALA A 323 4.94 -12.14 6.15
C ALA A 323 4.88 -11.25 7.41
N GLY A 324 4.89 -9.93 7.25
CA GLY A 324 4.78 -8.98 8.37
C GLY A 324 3.50 -9.19 9.16
N THR A 325 2.36 -9.38 8.52
CA THR A 325 1.09 -9.65 9.19
C THR A 325 1.15 -10.94 10.01
N LEU A 326 1.64 -12.04 9.43
CA LEU A 326 1.78 -13.32 10.13
C LEU A 326 2.78 -13.24 11.29
N LEU A 327 3.90 -12.55 11.10
CA LEU A 327 4.91 -12.31 12.14
C LEU A 327 4.35 -11.45 13.27
N ALA A 328 3.52 -10.45 12.97
CA ALA A 328 2.88 -9.61 13.98
C ALA A 328 1.87 -10.43 14.80
N MET A 329 1.04 -11.26 14.16
CA MET A 329 0.12 -12.16 14.87
C MET A 329 0.88 -13.19 15.73
N ALA A 330 1.99 -13.74 15.24
CA ALA A 330 2.86 -14.60 16.03
C ALA A 330 3.46 -13.86 17.24
N ALA A 331 3.91 -12.62 17.05
CA ALA A 331 4.42 -11.79 18.14
C ALA A 331 3.34 -11.48 19.19
N GLN A 332 2.09 -11.22 18.78
CA GLN A 332 0.98 -11.06 19.73
C GLN A 332 0.77 -12.33 20.57
N VAL A 333 0.74 -13.50 19.93
CA VAL A 333 0.59 -14.78 20.62
C VAL A 333 1.74 -15.01 21.60
N LEU A 334 2.98 -14.78 21.16
CA LEU A 334 4.18 -14.93 21.97
C LEU A 334 4.18 -13.97 23.16
N LYS A 335 3.76 -12.71 22.98
CA LYS A 335 3.63 -11.74 24.07
C LYS A 335 2.55 -12.12 25.09
N LEU A 336 1.45 -12.73 24.68
CA LEU A 336 0.44 -13.15 25.66
C LEU A 336 0.94 -14.35 26.49
N ILE A 337 1.67 -15.26 25.86
CA ILE A 337 2.29 -16.40 26.55
C ILE A 337 3.38 -15.92 27.50
N ASN A 338 4.25 -15.02 27.02
CA ASN A 338 5.32 -14.40 27.79
C ASN A 338 5.23 -12.87 27.65
N PRO A 339 4.60 -12.18 28.61
CA PRO A 339 4.50 -10.72 28.60
C PRO A 339 5.86 -10.02 28.50
N GLY A 340 6.93 -10.67 28.98
CA GLY A 340 8.29 -10.21 28.83
C GLY A 340 8.52 -8.79 29.38
N GLY A 341 9.65 -8.21 29.00
CA GLY A 341 9.97 -6.80 29.26
C GLY A 341 10.51 -6.13 27.99
N PRO A 342 10.98 -4.88 28.07
CA PRO A 342 11.44 -4.11 26.91
C PRO A 342 12.48 -4.83 26.04
N ALA A 343 13.35 -5.65 26.64
CA ALA A 343 14.33 -6.46 25.91
C ALA A 343 13.68 -7.54 25.03
N TYR A 344 12.64 -8.20 25.53
CA TYR A 344 11.88 -9.21 24.78
C TYR A 344 11.10 -8.56 23.62
N ASP A 345 10.45 -7.43 23.89
CA ASP A 345 9.77 -6.65 22.87
C ASP A 345 10.74 -6.20 21.77
N THR A 346 11.92 -5.73 22.16
CA THR A 346 12.97 -5.32 21.21
C THR A 346 13.40 -6.50 20.34
N LEU A 347 13.62 -7.66 20.93
CA LEU A 347 13.99 -8.87 20.20
C LEU A 347 12.91 -9.29 19.20
N LEU A 348 11.65 -9.32 19.62
CA LEU A 348 10.51 -9.69 18.77
C LEU A 348 10.37 -8.74 17.57
N ILE A 349 10.39 -7.43 17.81
CA ILE A 349 10.25 -6.43 16.76
C ILE A 349 11.46 -6.45 15.82
N ALA A 350 12.69 -6.49 16.36
CA ALA A 350 13.91 -6.53 15.55
C ALA A 350 13.98 -7.80 14.70
N ALA A 351 13.64 -8.97 15.26
CA ALA A 351 13.58 -10.23 14.51
C ALA A 351 12.51 -10.17 13.41
N GLY A 352 11.33 -9.64 13.70
CA GLY A 352 10.26 -9.48 12.70
C GLY A 352 10.63 -8.54 11.55
N ILE A 353 11.33 -7.44 11.84
CA ILE A 353 11.86 -6.53 10.82
C ILE A 353 12.95 -7.23 10.00
N ALA A 354 13.90 -7.90 10.65
CA ALA A 354 14.99 -8.62 9.99
C ALA A 354 14.46 -9.72 9.04
N MET A 355 13.45 -10.49 9.47
CA MET A 355 12.82 -11.51 8.64
C MET A 355 12.11 -10.92 7.41
N GLN A 356 11.46 -9.75 7.55
CA GLN A 356 10.85 -9.06 6.42
C GLN A 356 11.89 -8.59 5.39
N PHE A 357 13.03 -8.04 5.84
CA PHE A 357 14.13 -7.70 4.95
C PHE A 357 14.75 -8.94 4.30
N ALA A 358 14.99 -10.01 5.07
CA ALA A 358 15.52 -11.26 4.56
C ALA A 358 14.63 -11.84 3.45
N LEU A 359 13.31 -11.88 3.66
CA LEU A 359 12.36 -12.31 2.64
C LEU A 359 12.41 -11.42 1.39
N ALA A 360 12.44 -10.10 1.56
CA ALA A 360 12.48 -9.17 0.44
C ALA A 360 13.75 -9.36 -0.42
N LEU A 361 14.91 -9.48 0.23
CA LEU A 361 16.20 -9.70 -0.42
C LEU A 361 16.26 -11.09 -1.08
N TYR A 362 15.73 -12.12 -0.43
CA TYR A 362 15.63 -13.47 -1.01
C TYR A 362 14.78 -13.49 -2.29
N LEU A 363 13.60 -12.85 -2.28
CA LEU A 363 12.73 -12.75 -3.46
C LEU A 363 13.34 -11.91 -4.58
N GLU A 364 14.16 -10.92 -4.23
CA GLU A 364 14.90 -10.13 -5.20
C GLU A 364 16.01 -10.93 -5.87
N TRP A 365 16.80 -11.65 -5.06
CA TRP A 365 17.81 -12.59 -5.54
C TRP A 365 17.21 -13.67 -6.44
N LEU A 366 16.11 -14.30 -6.01
CA LEU A 366 15.40 -15.33 -6.78
C LEU A 366 14.92 -14.81 -8.14
N ALA A 367 14.41 -13.58 -8.19
CA ALA A 367 14.00 -12.95 -9.45
C ALA A 367 15.19 -12.65 -10.38
N GLY A 368 16.38 -12.39 -9.81
CA GLY A 368 17.62 -12.23 -10.55
C GLY A 368 18.14 -13.52 -11.20
N LEU A 369 17.73 -14.70 -10.70
CA LEU A 369 18.07 -16.00 -11.29
C LEU A 369 17.15 -16.42 -12.45
N GLY A 370 16.04 -15.71 -12.65
CA GLY A 370 15.05 -16.04 -13.69
C GLY A 370 15.55 -15.78 -15.14
N PRO A 371 14.72 -16.12 -16.16
CA PRO A 371 15.10 -16.10 -17.58
C PRO A 371 15.63 -14.75 -18.12
N SER A 372 15.44 -13.66 -17.37
CA SER A 372 15.96 -12.33 -17.73
C SER A 372 17.49 -12.32 -17.80
N ARG A 373 18.19 -13.04 -16.91
CA ARG A 373 19.65 -13.18 -16.95
C ARG A 373 20.11 -14.15 -18.04
N ALA A 374 19.29 -15.15 -18.37
CA ALA A 374 19.53 -16.06 -19.49
C ALA A 374 19.40 -15.37 -20.87
N LYS A 375 18.61 -14.28 -20.96
CA LYS A 375 18.47 -13.47 -22.16
C LYS A 375 19.62 -12.47 -22.34
N GLU A 376 20.14 -11.92 -21.25
CA GLU A 376 21.38 -11.12 -21.26
C GLU A 376 22.60 -11.98 -21.57
N ALA A 377 22.73 -13.17 -20.96
CA ALA A 377 23.83 -14.10 -21.24
C ALA A 377 23.80 -14.68 -22.68
N ARG A 378 22.63 -14.72 -23.34
CA ARG A 378 22.51 -15.11 -24.76
C ARG A 378 22.70 -13.95 -25.74
N GLY A 379 22.67 -12.70 -25.28
CA GLY A 379 22.89 -11.51 -26.11
C GLY A 379 24.37 -11.17 -26.34
N GLU A 380 25.29 -11.88 -25.66
CA GLU A 380 26.74 -11.68 -25.74
C GLU A 380 27.46 -12.66 -26.68
N ALA A 381 26.73 -13.45 -27.47
CA ALA A 381 27.34 -14.15 -28.60
C ALA A 381 27.59 -13.14 -29.73
N PRO A 382 28.84 -12.86 -30.13
CA PRO A 382 29.10 -11.92 -31.22
C PRO A 382 28.50 -12.49 -32.50
N ASN A 383 27.47 -11.82 -33.02
CA ASN A 383 27.00 -11.99 -34.40
C ASN A 383 28.19 -11.71 -35.33
N ARG A 384 28.88 -12.76 -35.79
CA ARG A 384 29.76 -12.66 -36.95
C ARG A 384 28.88 -12.35 -38.16
N PRO A 385 29.02 -11.19 -38.82
CA PRO A 385 28.26 -10.92 -40.01
C PRO A 385 28.78 -11.83 -41.13
N PHE A 386 27.89 -12.66 -41.69
CA PHE A 386 28.08 -13.28 -43.00
C PHE A 386 28.10 -12.14 -44.05
N GLY A 387 29.29 -11.58 -44.28
CA GLY A 387 29.55 -10.64 -45.36
C GLY A 387 30.01 -11.41 -46.60
N ALA A 388 29.19 -11.40 -47.65
CA ALA A 388 29.59 -11.78 -48.99
C ALA A 388 30.81 -10.94 -49.42
N GLN A 389 31.86 -11.60 -49.92
CA GLN A 389 33.02 -10.94 -50.51
C GLN A 389 32.62 -10.25 -51.83
N PRO A 390 32.93 -8.96 -52.04
CA PRO A 390 32.83 -8.34 -53.36
C PRO A 390 34.03 -8.78 -54.21
N VAL A 391 33.74 -9.34 -55.39
CA VAL A 391 34.72 -9.60 -56.45
C VAL A 391 35.24 -8.27 -57.01
N PRO A 392 36.57 -8.04 -57.12
CA PRO A 392 37.08 -6.81 -57.71
C PRO A 392 36.94 -6.83 -59.23
N ALA A 393 36.28 -5.81 -59.78
CA ALA A 393 36.25 -5.54 -61.21
C ALA A 393 37.64 -5.09 -61.68
N ARG A 394 38.23 -5.83 -62.62
CA ARG A 394 39.40 -5.39 -63.39
C ARG A 394 38.94 -4.44 -64.50
N ALA A 395 39.57 -3.28 -64.59
CA ALA A 395 39.53 -2.43 -65.78
C ALA A 395 40.92 -2.41 -66.44
N GLY A 396 40.95 -2.79 -67.73
CA GLY A 396 41.84 -2.21 -68.74
C GLY A 396 43.09 -2.98 -69.15
N GLY A 397 43.16 -3.31 -70.45
CA GLY A 397 44.35 -2.97 -71.25
C GLY A 397 45.09 -4.13 -71.95
N TYR A 398 44.89 -4.19 -73.27
CA TYR A 398 45.58 -4.95 -74.34
C TYR A 398 45.25 -6.42 -74.53
#